data_AF-A0A535B8U7-F1
#
_entry.id   AF-A0A535B8U7-F1
#
_cell.length_a   1.000
_cell.length_b   1.000
_cell.length_c   1.000
_cell.angle_alpha   90.00
_cell.angle_beta   90.00
_cell.angle_gamma   90.00
#
_symmetry.space_group_name_H-M   'P 1'
#
loop_
_entity.id
_entity.type
_entity.pdbx_description
1 polymer ?
#
loop_
_entity_poly.entity_id
_entity_poly.type
_entity_poly.pdbx_seq_one_letter_code
_entity_poly.pdbx_strand_id
1 'polypeptide(L)'
;GAGAFRNGKPLQPSPAAFDGRSIPLVSFDAPSGVEPRERAAAIFAKAEKVRQLGSAALNLCHTAAGGVALQATPAPVRAFDLAGPLLILREAGGVATDYDGDPLEGVSVRLDSRTTVLASLSAQVHAFARQLVGERVP
;
A
#
# COMPACT_ATOMS: atom_id res chain seq x y z
N GLY A 1 -11.62 -14.70 -6.38
CA GLY A 1 -12.88 -15.36 -6.02
C GLY A 1 -12.67 -16.72 -5.41
N ALA A 2 -11.59 -16.91 -4.64
CA ALA A 2 -11.33 -18.15 -3.90
C ALA A 2 -10.69 -17.89 -2.52
N GLY A 3 -10.51 -16.61 -2.16
CA GLY A 3 -9.78 -16.19 -0.97
C GLY A 3 -8.27 -16.10 -1.17
N ALA A 4 -7.59 -15.50 -0.20
CA ALA A 4 -6.15 -15.48 -0.08
C ALA A 4 -5.68 -16.54 0.94
N PHE A 5 -4.47 -17.06 0.76
CA PHE A 5 -3.90 -18.10 1.64
C PHE A 5 -2.45 -17.79 1.99
N ARG A 6 -2.02 -18.18 3.19
CA ARG A 6 -0.62 -18.18 3.61
C ARG A 6 -0.27 -19.57 4.13
N ASN A 7 0.67 -20.23 3.45
CA ASN A 7 1.10 -21.60 3.79
C ASN A 7 -0.07 -22.59 3.88
N GLY A 8 -0.98 -22.53 2.90
CA GLY A 8 -2.15 -23.41 2.82
C GLY A 8 -3.31 -23.06 3.76
N LYS A 9 -3.18 -22.04 4.62
CA LYS A 9 -4.25 -21.60 5.53
C LYS A 9 -4.95 -20.34 4.98
N PRO A 10 -6.28 -20.22 5.10
CA PRO A 10 -7.00 -19.01 4.72
C PRO A 10 -6.42 -17.78 5.42
N LEU A 11 -6.27 -16.69 4.67
CA LEU A 11 -5.80 -15.40 5.15
C LEU A 11 -7.02 -14.54 5.52
N GLN A 12 -7.34 -14.49 6.81
CA GLN A 12 -8.42 -13.67 7.38
C GLN A 12 -7.89 -12.82 8.54
N PRO A 13 -7.05 -11.81 8.27
CA PRO A 13 -6.47 -10.99 9.31
C PRO A 13 -7.46 -9.94 9.80
N SER A 14 -7.29 -9.50 11.05
CA SER A 14 -7.90 -8.26 11.51
C SER A 14 -7.00 -7.08 11.13
N PRO A 15 -7.56 -5.96 10.63
CA PRO A 15 -6.78 -4.75 10.42
C PRO A 15 -6.19 -4.22 11.73
N ALA A 16 -5.07 -3.51 11.63
CA ALA A 16 -4.51 -2.81 12.78
C ALA A 16 -5.53 -1.80 13.33
N ALA A 17 -5.58 -1.65 14.66
CA ALA A 17 -6.38 -0.62 15.30
C ALA A 17 -5.94 0.76 14.79
N PHE A 18 -6.92 1.61 14.50
CA PHE A 18 -6.70 2.96 13.99
C PHE A 18 -7.53 3.94 14.80
N ASP A 19 -6.88 4.97 15.33
CA ASP A 19 -7.49 5.97 16.22
C ASP A 19 -7.89 7.25 15.48
N GLY A 20 -7.71 7.29 14.16
CA GLY A 20 -7.95 8.48 13.34
C GLY A 20 -6.79 9.48 13.31
N ARG A 21 -5.63 9.17 13.92
CA ARG A 21 -4.53 10.13 14.11
C ARG A 21 -3.18 9.60 13.65
N SER A 22 -2.84 8.36 13.99
CA SER A 22 -1.55 7.76 13.63
C SER A 22 -1.71 6.43 12.90
N ILE A 23 -0.73 6.13 12.05
CA ILE A 23 -0.66 4.87 11.31
C ILE A 23 0.40 4.00 12.00
N PRO A 24 0.02 2.84 12.59
CA PRO A 24 0.94 2.04 13.42
C PRO A 24 2.20 1.56 12.71
N LEU A 25 2.09 1.24 11.42
CA LEU A 25 3.23 0.85 10.59
C LEU A 25 2.98 1.18 9.12
N VAL A 26 3.88 1.99 8.57
CA VAL A 26 3.96 2.26 7.14
C VAL A 26 5.12 1.46 6.56
N SER A 27 4.84 0.67 5.53
CA SER A 27 5.88 0.18 4.63
C SER A 27 5.99 1.14 3.46
N PHE A 28 7.20 1.62 3.22
CA PHE A 28 7.52 2.60 2.19
C PHE A 28 8.42 1.97 1.15
N ASP A 29 8.17 2.25 -0.13
CA ASP A 29 9.04 1.79 -1.21
C ASP A 29 9.22 2.87 -2.28
N ALA A 30 10.48 3.30 -2.44
CA ALA A 30 10.91 4.18 -3.51
C ALA A 30 12.43 4.06 -3.71
N PRO A 31 12.94 4.26 -4.94
CA PRO A 31 14.37 4.41 -5.17
C PRO A 31 14.90 5.66 -4.46
N SER A 32 16.22 5.71 -4.25
CA SER A 32 16.89 6.88 -3.70
C SER A 32 16.71 8.09 -4.63
N GLY A 33 16.22 9.20 -4.08
CA GLY A 33 15.89 10.43 -4.79
C GLY A 33 14.86 11.20 -3.95
N VAL A 34 14.95 12.52 -3.93
CA VAL A 34 14.19 13.35 -2.97
C VAL A 34 12.70 13.39 -3.32
N GLU A 35 12.34 13.36 -4.61
CA GLU A 35 10.96 13.56 -5.08
C GLU A 35 9.94 12.51 -4.59
N PRO A 36 10.18 11.19 -4.65
CA PRO A 36 9.21 10.22 -4.12
C PRO A 36 9.04 10.30 -2.59
N ARG A 37 10.06 10.75 -1.86
CA ARG A 37 9.99 10.88 -0.39
C ARG A 37 9.17 12.10 0.03
N GLU A 38 9.26 13.18 -0.73
CA GLU A 38 8.42 14.38 -0.52
C GLU A 38 6.94 14.04 -0.66
N ARG A 39 6.56 13.23 -1.67
CA ARG A 39 5.18 12.75 -1.85
C ARG A 39 4.64 11.94 -0.67
N ALA A 40 5.52 11.33 0.14
CA ALA A 40 5.15 10.55 1.32
C ALA A 40 5.36 11.29 2.64
N ALA A 41 5.81 12.56 2.63
CA ALA A 41 6.20 13.29 3.83
C ALA A 41 5.06 13.40 4.85
N ALA A 42 3.84 13.72 4.39
CA ALA A 42 2.67 13.81 5.25
C ALA A 42 2.30 12.46 5.89
N ILE A 43 2.46 11.35 5.15
CA ILE A 43 2.28 9.99 5.67
C ILE A 43 3.33 9.70 6.75
N PHE A 44 4.60 10.05 6.51
CA PHE A 44 5.66 9.83 7.49
C PHE A 44 5.43 10.59 8.80
N ALA A 45 4.92 11.81 8.72
CA ALA A 45 4.57 12.61 9.90
C ALA A 45 3.47 11.98 10.77
N LYS A 46 2.64 11.08 10.20
CA LYS A 46 1.59 10.33 10.90
C LYS A 46 1.96 8.88 11.18
N ALA A 47 3.11 8.40 10.69
CA ALA A 47 3.55 7.03 10.88
C ALA A 47 4.25 6.86 12.24
N GLU A 48 3.84 5.87 13.03
CA GLU A 48 4.57 5.52 14.26
C GLU A 48 5.89 4.80 13.94
N LYS A 49 5.88 4.00 12.88
CA LYS A 49 7.02 3.23 12.38
C LYS A 49 7.02 3.23 10.86
N VAL A 50 8.22 3.35 10.29
CA VAL A 50 8.43 3.19 8.84
C VAL A 50 9.38 2.02 8.60
N ARG A 51 9.11 1.21 7.58
CA ARG A 51 9.98 0.14 7.08
C ARG A 51 10.12 0.24 5.57
N GLN A 52 11.25 -0.20 5.04
CA GLN A 52 11.48 -0.33 3.60
C GLN A 52 12.08 -1.71 3.35
N LEU A 53 11.28 -2.65 2.85
CA LEU A 53 11.71 -4.04 2.66
C LEU A 53 12.37 -4.28 1.29
N GLY A 54 12.25 -3.33 0.36
CA GLY A 54 12.84 -3.40 -0.99
C GLY A 54 12.09 -4.33 -1.96
N SER A 55 10.84 -4.68 -1.67
CA SER A 55 9.99 -5.47 -2.56
C SER A 55 8.53 -5.05 -2.46
N ALA A 56 8.03 -4.34 -3.48
CA ALA A 56 6.63 -3.94 -3.57
C ALA A 56 5.65 -5.11 -3.41
N ALA A 57 5.99 -6.27 -3.99
CA ALA A 57 5.15 -7.46 -3.90
C ALA A 57 5.08 -8.02 -2.46
N LEU A 58 6.22 -8.15 -1.77
CA LEU A 58 6.24 -8.62 -0.39
C LEU A 58 5.55 -7.62 0.54
N ASN A 59 5.72 -6.32 0.31
CA ASN A 59 5.07 -5.31 1.11
C ASN A 59 3.54 -5.42 1.06
N LEU A 60 2.98 -5.62 -0.14
CA LEU A 60 1.55 -5.82 -0.32
C LEU A 60 1.07 -7.14 0.30
N CYS A 61 1.83 -8.22 0.19
CA CYS A 61 1.52 -9.47 0.88
C CYS A 61 1.53 -9.33 2.42
N HIS A 62 2.48 -8.58 2.97
CA HIS A 62 2.51 -8.26 4.40
C HIS A 62 1.34 -7.37 4.83
N THR A 63 0.92 -6.45 3.96
CA THR A 63 -0.27 -5.62 4.16
C THR A 63 -1.53 -6.47 4.18
N ALA A 64 -1.69 -7.36 3.19
CA ALA A 64 -2.79 -8.32 3.12
C ALA A 64 -2.83 -9.26 4.33
N ALA A 65 -1.68 -9.57 4.92
CA ALA A 65 -1.58 -10.37 6.14
C ALA A 65 -1.81 -9.60 7.44
N GLY A 66 -2.11 -8.29 7.39
CA GLY A 66 -2.30 -7.42 8.55
C GLY A 66 -0.99 -7.04 9.28
N GLY A 67 0.16 -7.45 8.75
CA GLY A 67 1.46 -7.15 9.34
C GLY A 67 1.96 -5.74 9.04
N VAL A 68 1.42 -5.09 8.01
CA VAL A 68 1.67 -3.69 7.63
C VAL A 68 0.33 -2.97 7.60
N ALA A 69 0.23 -1.82 8.27
CA ALA A 69 -1.02 -1.06 8.32
C ALA A 69 -1.26 -0.26 7.03
N LEU A 70 -0.19 0.29 6.43
CA LEU A 70 -0.25 1.01 5.16
C LEU A 70 0.99 0.68 4.30
N GLN A 71 0.78 0.31 3.05
CA GLN A 71 1.80 0.29 2.02
C GLN A 71 1.77 1.59 1.21
N ALA A 72 2.92 2.25 1.11
CA ALA A 72 3.14 3.53 0.47
C ALA A 72 4.27 3.43 -0.57
N THR A 73 3.91 3.35 -1.85
CA THR A 73 4.82 3.32 -2.99
C THR A 73 4.58 4.51 -3.92
N PRO A 74 5.16 5.70 -3.64
CA PRO A 74 4.97 6.90 -4.46
C PRO A 74 5.77 6.90 -5.76
N ALA A 75 6.76 6.00 -5.89
CA ALA A 75 7.53 5.84 -7.13
C ALA A 75 6.89 4.77 -8.03
N PRO A 76 6.82 4.98 -9.35
CA PRO A 76 6.23 3.98 -10.24
C PRO A 76 6.99 2.64 -10.20
N VAL A 77 6.26 1.56 -9.91
CA VAL A 77 6.73 0.17 -9.98
C VAL A 77 6.03 -0.55 -11.12
N ARG A 78 6.64 -1.62 -11.64
CA ARG A 78 6.07 -2.37 -12.77
C ARG A 78 4.72 -2.96 -12.36
N ALA A 79 3.70 -2.75 -13.19
CA ALA A 79 2.36 -3.27 -12.94
C ALA A 79 2.34 -4.81 -12.83
N PHE A 80 3.22 -5.47 -13.58
CA PHE A 80 3.42 -6.92 -13.49
C PHE A 80 3.78 -7.40 -12.06
N ASP A 81 4.66 -6.68 -11.36
CA ASP A 81 5.09 -7.03 -9.99
C ASP A 81 3.96 -6.84 -8.96
N LEU A 82 2.93 -6.07 -9.31
CA LEU A 82 1.78 -5.75 -8.47
C LEU A 82 0.58 -6.68 -8.68
N ALA A 83 0.42 -7.26 -9.87
CA ALA A 83 -0.81 -7.96 -10.25
C ALA A 83 -1.20 -9.10 -9.28
N GLY A 84 -0.26 -9.98 -8.95
CA GLY A 84 -0.46 -11.06 -7.98
C GLY A 84 -0.77 -10.57 -6.56
N PRO A 85 0.09 -9.76 -5.94
CA PRO A 85 -0.12 -9.31 -4.56
C PRO A 85 -1.33 -8.37 -4.38
N LEU A 86 -1.73 -7.59 -5.39
CA LEU A 86 -2.98 -6.82 -5.35
C LEU A 86 -4.21 -7.72 -5.32
N LEU A 87 -4.20 -8.84 -6.07
CA LEU A 87 -5.25 -9.84 -5.97
C LEU A 87 -5.32 -10.45 -4.56
N ILE A 88 -4.16 -10.79 -3.98
CA ILE A 88 -4.08 -11.31 -2.60
C ILE A 88 -4.68 -10.32 -1.61
N LEU A 89 -4.31 -9.04 -1.70
CA LEU A 89 -4.85 -7.99 -0.83
C LEU A 89 -6.36 -7.84 -0.98
N ARG A 90 -6.87 -7.81 -2.21
CA ARG A 90 -8.31 -7.71 -2.48
C ARG A 90 -9.08 -8.90 -1.90
N GLU A 91 -8.58 -10.11 -2.08
CA GLU A 91 -9.22 -11.32 -1.54
C GLU A 91 -9.12 -11.40 0.00
N ALA A 92 -8.15 -10.72 0.61
CA ALA A 92 -8.07 -10.54 2.07
C ALA A 92 -9.01 -9.42 2.58
N GLY A 93 -9.73 -8.72 1.70
CA GLY A 93 -10.65 -7.63 2.03
C GLY A 93 -9.99 -6.24 2.10
N GLY A 94 -8.75 -6.12 1.62
CA GLY A 94 -8.05 -4.84 1.56
C GLY A 94 -8.43 -3.98 0.36
N VAL A 95 -7.94 -2.74 0.38
CA VAL A 95 -8.15 -1.71 -0.63
C VAL A 95 -6.81 -1.18 -1.13
N ALA A 96 -6.75 -0.84 -2.42
CA ALA A 96 -5.60 -0.21 -3.04
C ALA A 96 -6.03 0.78 -4.13
N THR A 97 -5.27 1.85 -4.27
CA THR A 97 -5.33 2.81 -5.39
C THR A 97 -3.90 3.12 -5.81
N ASP A 98 -3.73 3.88 -6.88
CA ASP A 98 -2.47 4.58 -7.06
C ASP A 98 -2.35 5.77 -6.05
N TYR A 99 -1.24 6.51 -6.11
CA TYR A 99 -1.01 7.67 -5.26
C TYR A 99 -1.91 8.87 -5.59
N ASP A 100 -2.45 8.96 -6.80
CA ASP A 100 -3.32 10.05 -7.24
C ASP A 100 -4.80 9.75 -6.92
N GLY A 101 -5.12 8.48 -6.67
CA GLY A 101 -6.41 7.98 -6.19
C GLY A 101 -7.15 7.14 -7.19
N ASP A 102 -6.54 6.91 -8.34
CA ASP A 102 -7.19 6.20 -9.41
C ASP A 102 -7.21 4.69 -9.12
N PRO A 103 -8.27 4.01 -9.56
CA PRO A 103 -8.37 2.55 -9.45
C PRO A 103 -7.25 1.86 -10.24
N LEU A 104 -6.75 0.74 -9.73
CA LEU A 104 -5.64 0.01 -10.34
C LEU A 104 -6.10 -1.04 -11.38
N GLU A 105 -7.41 -1.29 -11.49
CA GLU A 105 -8.01 -2.32 -12.35
C GLU A 105 -7.76 -2.09 -13.85
N GLY A 106 -7.58 -0.82 -14.26
CA GLY A 106 -7.31 -0.46 -15.65
C GLY A 106 -5.83 -0.50 -16.04
N VAL A 107 -4.92 -0.71 -15.08
CA VAL A 107 -3.48 -0.66 -15.35
C VAL A 107 -3.06 -1.88 -16.15
N SER A 108 -2.45 -1.65 -17.32
CA SER A 108 -1.93 -2.73 -18.17
C SER A 108 -0.87 -3.55 -17.43
N VAL A 109 -0.88 -4.88 -17.57
CA VAL A 109 0.11 -5.79 -16.96
C VAL A 109 1.36 -6.04 -17.83
N ARG A 110 1.61 -5.17 -18.81
CA ARG A 110 2.83 -5.23 -19.64
C ARG A 110 4.08 -4.88 -18.83
N LEU A 111 5.24 -5.32 -19.31
CA LEU A 111 6.53 -5.14 -18.61
C LEU A 111 7.01 -3.68 -18.54
N ASP A 112 6.51 -2.83 -19.44
CA ASP A 112 6.78 -1.39 -19.52
C ASP A 112 5.77 -0.53 -18.75
N SER A 113 4.60 -1.09 -18.44
CA SER A 113 3.56 -0.43 -17.65
C SER A 113 4.00 -0.28 -16.20
N ARG A 114 3.83 0.93 -15.65
CA ARG A 114 4.18 1.26 -14.28
C ARG A 114 3.08 2.09 -13.64
N THR A 115 2.92 1.91 -12.33
CA THR A 115 2.01 2.73 -11.51
C THR A 115 2.56 2.87 -10.10
N THR A 116 2.01 3.80 -9.35
CA THR A 116 2.25 3.97 -7.92
C THR A 116 1.22 3.18 -7.13
N VAL A 117 1.42 2.99 -5.83
CA VAL A 117 0.49 2.22 -4.99
C VAL A 117 0.35 2.84 -3.62
N LEU A 118 -0.90 3.01 -3.18
CA LEU A 118 -1.28 3.25 -1.80
C LEU A 118 -2.29 2.17 -1.40
N ALA A 119 -1.98 1.36 -0.40
CA ALA A 119 -2.75 0.16 -0.09
C ALA A 119 -2.84 -0.14 1.40
N SER A 120 -3.97 -0.65 1.86
CA SER A 120 -4.19 -1.06 3.25
C SER A 120 -5.21 -2.19 3.34
N LEU A 121 -5.11 -3.00 4.40
CA LEU A 121 -6.21 -3.89 4.79
C LEU A 121 -7.41 -3.12 5.39
N SER A 122 -7.19 -1.90 5.88
CA SER A 122 -8.24 -1.05 6.47
C SER A 122 -8.62 0.08 5.51
N ALA A 123 -9.91 0.11 5.13
CA ALA A 123 -10.45 1.23 4.35
C ALA A 123 -10.31 2.58 5.05
N GLN A 124 -10.37 2.61 6.40
CA GLN A 124 -10.20 3.84 7.18
C GLN A 124 -8.76 4.36 7.12
N VAL A 125 -7.77 3.46 7.23
CA VAL A 125 -6.34 3.83 7.12
C VAL A 125 -6.01 4.28 5.69
N HIS A 126 -6.55 3.60 4.68
CA HIS A 126 -6.38 4.01 3.29
C HIS A 126 -6.98 5.39 3.03
N ALA A 127 -8.22 5.64 3.47
CA ALA A 127 -8.87 6.95 3.33
C ALA A 127 -8.11 8.07 4.04
N PHE A 128 -7.61 7.80 5.25
CA PHE A 128 -6.77 8.76 5.98
C PHE A 128 -5.47 9.06 5.23
N ALA A 129 -4.78 8.03 4.72
CA ALA A 129 -3.57 8.22 3.93
C ALA A 129 -3.82 8.99 2.62
N ARG A 130 -4.96 8.76 1.96
CA ARG A 130 -5.40 9.52 0.78
C ARG A 130 -5.56 11.01 1.08
N GLN A 131 -6.12 11.36 2.23
CA GLN A 131 -6.23 12.76 2.67
C GLN A 131 -4.85 13.39 2.85
N LEU A 132 -3.93 12.69 3.51
CA LEU A 132 -2.56 13.16 3.73
C LEU A 132 -1.78 13.40 2.42
N VAL A 133 -1.99 12.56 1.40
CA VAL A 133 -1.34 12.73 0.08
C VAL A 133 -1.94 13.90 -0.71
N GLY A 134 -3.24 14.18 -0.54
CA GLY A 134 -3.92 15.32 -1.18
C GLY A 134 -3.65 16.67 -0.52
N GLU A 135 -3.26 16.67 0.76
CA GLU A 135 -2.80 17.85 1.48
C GLU A 135 -1.39 18.22 1.01
N ARG A 136 -1.25 19.32 0.26
CA ARG A 136 0.08 19.90 0.00
C ARG A 136 0.69 20.28 1.35
N VAL A 137 1.82 19.68 1.70
CA VAL A 137 2.65 20.14 2.80
C VAL A 137 3.17 21.55 2.43
N PRO A 138 2.94 22.59 3.26
CA PRO A 138 3.37 23.96 2.96
C PRO A 138 4.89 24.11 2.92
#